data_AF-A0A316YPX9-F1
#
_entry.id   AF-A0A316YPX9-F1
#
_cell.length_a   1.000
_cell.length_b   1.000
_cell.length_c   1.000
_cell.angle_alpha   90.00
_cell.angle_beta   90.00
_cell.angle_gamma   90.00
#
_symmetry.space_group_name_H-M   'P 1'
#
loop_
_entity.id
_entity.type
_entity.pdbx_description
1 polymer ?
#
loop_
_entity_poly.entity_id
_entity_poly.type
_entity_poly.pdbx_seq_one_letter_code
_entity_poly.pdbx_strand_id
1 'polypeptide(L)'
;MAKVPRNFRLLEELDKGEKGIGDGTCSYGLDDGSDVMMSNWNGTIIGPGHSVHQNRIYSLKITCGQQYPDQPPEIWFLTRINLPCVNQQTGKVESSLLPVLSQWKRHYTLETILVEIRKDMGSPNNRKLPQPAEGSMYSS
;
A
#
# COMPACT_ATOMS: atom_id res chain seq x y z
N MET A 1 -22.48 -7.98 16.86
CA MET A 1 -21.85 -8.85 15.85
C MET A 1 -20.50 -9.28 16.38
N ALA A 2 -20.09 -10.53 16.17
CA ALA A 2 -18.78 -11.01 16.59
C ALA A 2 -17.66 -10.36 15.76
N LYS A 3 -16.53 -10.06 16.40
CA LYS A 3 -15.37 -9.44 15.77
C LYS A 3 -14.50 -10.51 15.12
N VAL A 4 -14.29 -10.43 13.80
CA VAL A 4 -13.42 -11.36 13.06
C VAL A 4 -11.98 -11.25 13.59
N PRO A 5 -11.33 -12.32 14.05
CA PRO A 5 -9.95 -12.26 14.54
C PRO A 5 -8.94 -11.87 13.44
N ARG A 6 -7.79 -11.30 13.85
CA ARG A 6 -6.72 -10.83 12.95
C ARG A 6 -6.34 -11.84 11.87
N ASN A 7 -6.06 -13.08 12.26
CA ASN A 7 -5.56 -14.09 11.33
C ASN A 7 -6.62 -14.49 10.30
N PHE A 8 -7.90 -14.59 10.69
CA PHE A 8 -8.98 -14.84 9.73
C PHE A 8 -9.14 -13.66 8.76
N ARG A 9 -9.04 -12.43 9.26
CA ARG A 9 -9.03 -11.25 8.39
C ARG A 9 -7.88 -11.30 7.37
N LEU A 10 -6.68 -11.64 7.81
CA LEU A 10 -5.51 -11.70 6.92
C LEU A 10 -5.58 -12.87 5.93
N LEU A 11 -6.16 -14.00 6.31
CA LEU A 11 -6.46 -15.11 5.39
C LEU A 11 -7.46 -14.70 4.32
N GLU A 12 -8.51 -13.96 4.68
CA GLU A 12 -9.46 -13.39 3.71
C GLU A 12 -8.76 -12.42 2.76
N GLU A 13 -7.85 -11.57 3.27
CA GLU A 13 -7.07 -10.67 2.42
C GLU A 13 -6.16 -11.45 1.47
N LEU A 14 -5.53 -12.53 1.93
CA LEU A 14 -4.66 -13.40 1.13
C LEU A 14 -5.41 -14.05 -0.03
N ASP A 15 -6.53 -14.72 0.25
CA ASP A 15 -7.37 -15.36 -0.76
C ASP A 15 -7.85 -14.36 -1.81
N LYS A 16 -8.16 -13.12 -1.38
CA LYS A 16 -8.53 -12.04 -2.30
C LYS A 16 -7.34 -11.56 -3.14
N GLY A 17 -6.14 -11.45 -2.54
CA GLY A 17 -4.92 -11.06 -3.24
C GLY A 17 -4.55 -12.06 -4.35
N GLU A 18 -4.66 -13.36 -4.08
CA GLU A 18 -4.36 -14.44 -5.04
C GLU A 18 -5.34 -14.49 -6.22
N LYS A 19 -6.61 -14.12 -5.99
CA LYS A 19 -7.64 -14.04 -7.05
C LYS A 19 -7.53 -12.79 -7.92
N GLY A 20 -6.72 -11.82 -7.51
CA GLY A 20 -6.65 -10.50 -8.11
C GLY A 20 -7.74 -9.56 -7.57
N ILE A 21 -7.42 -8.27 -7.57
CA ILE A 21 -8.23 -7.22 -6.96
C ILE A 21 -8.59 -6.12 -7.96
N GLY A 22 -9.80 -5.57 -7.82
CA GLY A 22 -10.29 -4.43 -8.60
C GLY A 22 -10.09 -4.57 -10.11
N ASP A 23 -9.49 -3.54 -10.71
CA ASP A 23 -9.16 -3.44 -12.13
C ASP A 23 -7.74 -3.95 -12.47
N GLY A 24 -7.06 -4.60 -11.51
CA GLY A 24 -5.69 -5.08 -11.65
C GLY A 24 -4.62 -3.98 -11.57
N THR A 25 -4.97 -2.73 -11.27
CA THR A 25 -3.98 -1.64 -11.12
C THR A 25 -3.30 -1.62 -9.76
N CYS A 26 -3.82 -2.37 -8.80
CA CYS A 26 -3.18 -2.65 -7.53
C CYS A 26 -3.15 -4.16 -7.31
N SER A 27 -2.14 -4.65 -6.60
CA SER A 27 -2.09 -6.04 -6.14
C SER A 27 -1.30 -6.12 -4.83
N TYR A 28 -1.50 -7.20 -4.08
CA TYR A 28 -0.70 -7.50 -2.91
C TYR A 28 -0.63 -9.01 -2.66
N GLY A 29 0.41 -9.44 -1.96
CA GLY A 29 0.61 -10.83 -1.55
C GLY A 29 1.58 -10.92 -0.37
N LEU A 30 1.71 -12.10 0.22
CA LEU A 30 2.67 -12.29 1.31
C LEU A 30 4.10 -12.08 0.80
N ASP A 31 4.93 -11.49 1.65
CA ASP A 31 6.36 -11.36 1.39
C ASP A 31 7.07 -12.72 1.50
N ASP A 32 6.68 -13.49 2.51
CA ASP A 32 7.11 -14.87 2.72
C ASP A 32 5.88 -15.77 2.85
N GLY A 33 5.71 -16.71 1.91
CA GLY A 33 4.59 -17.67 1.92
C GLY A 33 4.62 -18.65 3.10
N SER A 34 5.73 -18.71 3.85
CA SER A 34 5.83 -19.48 5.09
C SER A 34 5.48 -18.69 6.35
N ASP A 35 5.24 -17.38 6.25
CA ASP A 35 4.82 -16.53 7.38
C ASP A 35 3.37 -16.83 7.79
N VAL A 36 3.23 -17.76 8.73
CA VAL A 36 1.95 -18.14 9.34
C VAL A 36 1.24 -16.95 10.01
N MET A 37 2.00 -15.95 10.48
CA MET A 37 1.43 -14.75 11.11
C MET A 37 0.94 -13.73 10.09
N MET A 38 1.23 -13.92 8.80
CA MET A 38 0.82 -13.04 7.69
C MET A 38 1.13 -11.57 8.02
N SER A 39 2.33 -11.32 8.54
CA SER A 39 2.70 -10.02 9.08
C SER A 39 3.27 -9.12 8.00
N ASN A 40 4.01 -9.67 7.04
CA ASN A 40 4.67 -8.89 6.00
C ASN A 40 4.10 -9.21 4.61
N TRP A 41 3.82 -8.14 3.87
CA TRP A 41 3.18 -8.20 2.57
C TRP A 41 3.91 -7.31 1.58
N ASN A 42 3.94 -7.75 0.33
CA ASN A 42 4.36 -6.95 -0.81
C ASN A 42 3.12 -6.38 -1.50
N GLY A 43 3.10 -5.07 -1.69
CA GLY A 43 2.09 -4.35 -2.47
C GLY A 43 2.68 -3.86 -3.79
N THR A 44 1.84 -3.80 -4.82
CA THR A 44 2.19 -3.22 -6.12
C THR A 44 1.12 -2.23 -6.55
N ILE A 45 1.55 -1.08 -7.08
CA ILE A 45 0.69 -0.06 -7.68
C ILE A 45 1.18 0.22 -9.10
N ILE A 46 0.29 0.04 -10.07
CA ILE A 46 0.47 0.55 -11.44
C ILE A 46 0.10 2.03 -11.43
N GLY A 47 1.06 2.88 -11.79
CA GLY A 47 0.89 4.32 -11.72
C GLY A 47 -0.30 4.81 -12.54
N PRO A 48 -1.06 5.80 -12.04
CA PRO A 48 -2.27 6.27 -12.70
C PRO A 48 -1.97 6.87 -14.08
N GLY A 49 -2.85 6.58 -15.05
CA GLY A 49 -2.77 7.16 -16.39
C GLY A 49 -2.91 8.68 -16.37
N HIS A 50 -2.45 9.35 -17.42
CA HIS A 50 -2.49 10.81 -17.55
C HIS A 50 -1.78 11.56 -16.40
N SER A 51 -0.73 10.95 -15.86
CA SER A 51 0.12 11.52 -14.82
C SER A 51 1.60 11.21 -15.08
N VAL A 52 2.50 11.86 -14.35
CA VAL A 52 3.93 11.56 -14.31
C VAL A 52 4.26 10.13 -13.82
N HIS A 53 3.28 9.45 -13.24
CA HIS A 53 3.40 8.07 -12.76
C HIS A 53 3.01 7.04 -13.83
N GLN A 54 2.44 7.47 -14.97
CA GLN A 54 2.00 6.57 -16.03
C GLN A 54 3.14 5.66 -16.50
N ASN A 55 2.81 4.39 -16.76
CA ASN A 55 3.74 3.33 -17.16
C ASN A 55 4.79 2.93 -16.12
N ARG A 56 4.71 3.42 -14.88
CA ARG A 56 5.58 3.00 -13.78
C ARG A 56 4.90 1.96 -12.89
N ILE A 57 5.70 1.06 -12.35
CA ILE A 57 5.29 0.08 -11.33
C ILE A 57 5.97 0.46 -10.02
N TYR A 58 5.19 0.60 -8.96
CA TYR A 58 5.69 0.91 -7.62
C TYR A 58 5.53 -0.29 -6.71
N SER A 59 6.63 -0.76 -6.14
CA SER A 59 6.63 -1.81 -5.12
C SER A 59 6.59 -1.19 -3.73
N LEU A 60 5.78 -1.76 -2.85
CA LEU A 60 5.59 -1.34 -1.46
C LEU A 60 5.78 -2.54 -0.53
N LYS A 61 6.30 -2.27 0.66
CA LYS A 61 6.27 -3.17 1.80
C LYS A 61 5.15 -2.74 2.75
N ILE A 62 4.36 -3.69 3.22
CA ILE A 62 3.27 -3.46 4.16
C ILE A 62 3.42 -4.41 5.35
N THR A 63 3.40 -3.88 6.56
CA THR A 63 3.52 -4.67 7.79
C THR A 63 2.24 -4.56 8.62
N CYS A 64 1.53 -5.68 8.72
CA CYS A 64 0.33 -5.84 9.54
C CYS A 64 0.72 -6.21 10.97
N GLY A 65 0.75 -5.23 11.87
CA GLY A 65 1.06 -5.44 13.29
C GLY A 65 0.06 -6.33 14.03
N GLN A 66 0.35 -6.64 15.30
CA GLN A 66 -0.48 -7.51 16.15
C GLN A 66 -1.91 -6.99 16.37
N GLN A 67 -2.10 -5.66 16.28
CA GLN A 67 -3.40 -5.01 16.45
C GLN A 67 -4.18 -4.84 15.14
N TYR A 68 -3.63 -5.26 14.00
CA TYR A 68 -4.38 -5.24 12.74
C TYR A 68 -5.60 -6.17 12.82
N PRO A 69 -6.78 -5.81 12.28
CA PRO A 69 -7.12 -4.58 11.57
C PRO A 69 -7.68 -3.47 12.46
N ASP A 70 -7.56 -3.54 13.79
CA ASP A 70 -8.03 -2.46 14.68
C ASP A 70 -7.13 -1.22 14.60
N GLN A 71 -5.84 -1.43 14.31
CA GLN A 71 -4.89 -0.40 13.92
C GLN A 71 -4.47 -0.57 12.46
N PRO A 72 -4.11 0.52 11.76
CA PRO A 72 -3.62 0.45 10.40
C PRO A 72 -2.29 -0.30 10.33
N PRO A 73 -1.95 -0.92 9.18
CA PRO A 73 -0.61 -1.43 8.95
C PRO A 73 0.38 -0.27 8.73
N GLU A 74 1.67 -0.57 8.87
CA GLU A 74 2.73 0.36 8.45
C GLU A 74 3.12 0.08 6.99
N ILE A 75 3.42 1.14 6.23
CA ILE A 75 3.65 1.05 4.78
C ILE A 75 4.94 1.80 4.41
N TRP A 76 5.72 1.20 3.52
CA TRP A 76 6.89 1.81 2.90
C TRP A 76 6.84 1.59 1.40
N PHE A 77 7.17 2.62 0.64
CA PHE A 77 7.58 2.45 -0.73
C PHE A 77 8.98 1.84 -0.78
N LEU A 78 9.16 0.81 -1.61
CA LEU A 78 10.47 0.27 -1.98
C LEU A 78 11.01 1.01 -3.22
N THR A 79 10.12 1.27 -4.18
CA THR A 79 10.41 2.10 -5.35
C THR A 79 10.36 3.58 -4.97
N ARG A 80 11.37 4.37 -5.34
CA ARG A 80 11.39 5.80 -5.05
C ARG A 80 10.23 6.53 -5.71
N ILE A 81 9.59 7.37 -4.92
CA ILE A 81 8.47 8.20 -5.35
C ILE A 81 8.56 9.57 -4.69
N ASN A 82 8.30 10.61 -5.47
CA ASN A 82 8.06 11.93 -4.92
C ASN A 82 6.55 12.11 -4.72
N LEU A 83 6.11 11.96 -3.47
CA LEU A 83 4.71 12.09 -3.07
C LEU A 83 4.67 12.72 -1.66
N PRO A 84 3.81 13.72 -1.38
CA PRO A 84 3.86 14.47 -0.12
C PRO A 84 3.69 13.62 1.15
N CYS A 85 2.94 12.52 1.08
CA CYS A 85 2.74 11.61 2.20
C CYS A 85 3.88 10.60 2.40
N VAL A 86 4.97 10.68 1.61
CA VAL A 86 6.08 9.72 1.64
C VAL A 86 7.37 10.41 2.07
N ASN A 87 7.99 9.88 3.11
CA ASN A 87 9.31 10.29 3.58
C ASN A 87 10.36 10.03 2.49
N GLN A 88 11.00 11.09 2.00
CA GLN A 88 11.87 11.03 0.82
C GLN A 88 13.22 10.33 1.07
N GLN A 89 13.59 10.10 2.32
CA GLN A 89 14.82 9.39 2.69
C GLN A 89 14.58 7.89 2.87
N THR A 90 13.44 7.52 3.46
CA THR A 90 13.17 6.14 3.91
C THR A 90 12.08 5.42 3.12
N GLY A 91 11.27 6.14 2.34
CA GLY A 91 10.09 5.59 1.67
C GLY A 91 8.90 5.34 2.60
N LYS A 92 9.00 5.63 3.91
CA LYS A 92 7.90 5.45 4.86
C LYS A 92 6.71 6.34 4.49
N VAL A 93 5.50 5.77 4.48
CA VAL A 93 4.26 6.53 4.35
C VAL A 93 3.90 7.13 5.70
N GLU A 94 3.76 8.46 5.75
CA GLU A 94 3.37 9.21 6.92
C GLU A 94 1.86 9.11 7.12
N SER A 95 1.43 8.32 8.11
CA SER A 95 0.02 8.00 8.35
C SER A 95 -0.85 9.24 8.57
N SER A 96 -0.31 10.29 9.18
CA SER A 96 -0.98 11.57 9.43
C SER A 96 -1.34 12.32 8.14
N LEU A 97 -0.60 12.09 7.06
CA LEU A 97 -0.76 12.79 5.78
C LEU A 97 -1.67 12.05 4.79
N LEU A 98 -2.07 10.82 5.10
CA LEU A 98 -2.94 10.01 4.25
C LEU A 98 -4.26 9.67 4.98
N PRO A 99 -5.42 10.22 4.55
CA PRO A 99 -6.70 10.07 5.26
C PRO A 99 -7.11 8.63 5.57
N VAL A 100 -6.83 7.68 4.67
CA VAL A 100 -7.17 6.25 4.89
C VAL A 100 -6.45 5.67 6.11
N LEU A 101 -5.27 6.21 6.47
CA LEU A 101 -4.48 5.78 7.62
C LEU A 101 -4.74 6.64 8.85
N SER A 102 -4.82 7.96 8.72
CA SER A 102 -5.07 8.84 9.87
C SER A 102 -6.49 8.69 10.44
N GLN A 103 -7.45 8.32 9.61
CA GLN A 103 -8.84 8.03 9.99
C GLN A 103 -9.15 6.55 9.79
N TRP A 104 -8.20 5.68 10.18
CA TRP A 104 -8.31 4.24 10.00
C TRP A 104 -9.62 3.69 10.56
N LYS A 105 -10.28 2.86 9.75
CA LYS A 105 -11.46 2.10 10.16
C LYS A 105 -11.16 0.64 9.96
N ARG A 106 -11.59 -0.19 10.91
CA ARG A 106 -11.36 -1.64 10.92
C ARG A 106 -11.76 -2.38 9.62
N HIS A 107 -12.73 -1.86 8.88
CA HIS A 107 -13.19 -2.47 7.64
C HIS A 107 -12.28 -2.18 6.44
N TYR A 108 -11.38 -1.20 6.54
CA TYR A 108 -10.38 -0.95 5.50
C TYR A 108 -9.42 -2.14 5.36
N THR A 109 -9.00 -2.38 4.13
CA THR A 109 -8.16 -3.51 3.70
C THR A 109 -6.81 -3.03 3.19
N LEU A 110 -5.90 -3.96 2.90
CA LEU A 110 -4.69 -3.69 2.11
C LEU A 110 -5.03 -3.09 0.74
N GLU A 111 -6.04 -3.64 0.06
CA GLU A 111 -6.56 -3.08 -1.20
C GLU A 111 -7.01 -1.61 -1.03
N THR A 112 -7.76 -1.30 0.03
CA THR A 112 -8.28 0.05 0.28
C THR A 112 -7.13 1.05 0.35
N ILE A 113 -6.05 0.68 1.03
CA ILE A 113 -4.84 1.48 1.17
C ILE A 113 -4.20 1.72 -0.20
N LEU A 114 -3.95 0.65 -0.97
CA LEU A 114 -3.30 0.76 -2.28
C LEU A 114 -4.10 1.61 -3.27
N VAL A 115 -5.43 1.43 -3.28
CA VAL A 115 -6.34 2.21 -4.13
C VAL A 115 -6.33 3.69 -3.74
N GLU A 116 -6.39 4.02 -2.46
CA GLU A 116 -6.36 5.42 -2.02
C GLU A 116 -4.99 6.09 -2.24
N ILE A 117 -3.88 5.35 -2.07
CA ILE A 117 -2.55 5.85 -2.47
C ILE A 117 -2.51 6.14 -3.97
N ARG A 118 -2.99 5.20 -4.81
CA ARG A 118 -3.01 5.37 -6.27
C ARG A 118 -3.85 6.59 -6.69
N LYS A 119 -4.98 6.81 -6.02
CA LYS A 119 -5.84 7.97 -6.23
C LYS A 119 -5.15 9.27 -5.81
N ASP A 120 -4.43 9.27 -4.68
CA ASP A 120 -3.64 10.42 -4.24
C ASP A 120 -2.53 10.77 -5.25
N MET A 121 -1.84 9.77 -5.81
CA MET A 121 -0.86 9.96 -6.91
C MET A 121 -1.48 10.62 -8.15
N GLY A 122 -2.73 10.24 -8.48
CA GLY A 122 -3.47 10.80 -9.61
C GLY A 122 -4.13 12.16 -9.35
N SER A 123 -4.08 12.66 -8.12
CA SER A 123 -4.72 13.91 -7.73
C SER A 123 -4.13 15.11 -8.49
N PRO A 124 -4.88 16.22 -8.67
CA PRO A 124 -4.38 17.41 -9.35
C PRO A 124 -3.06 17.96 -8.77
N ASN A 125 -2.87 17.81 -7.46
CA ASN A 125 -1.69 18.28 -6.73
C ASN A 125 -0.46 17.39 -6.98
N ASN A 126 -0.65 16.09 -7.18
CA ASN A 126 0.45 15.13 -7.24
C ASN A 126 0.77 14.64 -8.66
N ARG A 127 -0.21 14.60 -9.56
CA ARG A 127 -0.08 14.01 -10.92
C ARG A 127 0.98 14.64 -11.82
N LYS A 128 1.54 15.79 -11.42
CA LYS A 128 2.58 16.54 -12.15
C LYS A 128 3.90 16.69 -11.37
N LEU A 129 4.03 16.09 -10.19
CA LEU A 129 5.23 16.23 -9.37
C LEU A 129 6.44 15.59 -10.07
N PRO A 130 7.58 16.30 -10.21
CA PRO A 130 8.79 15.71 -10.75
C PRO A 130 9.18 14.44 -9.98
N GLN A 131 9.34 13.34 -10.71
CA GLN A 131 9.64 12.05 -10.11
C GLN A 131 11.13 11.70 -10.22
N PRO A 132 11.67 10.88 -9.30
CA PRO A 132 12.96 10.24 -9.47
C PRO A 132 13.04 9.41 -10.76
N ALA A 133 14.26 9.01 -11.13
CA ALA A 133 14.48 8.07 -12.22
C ALA A 133 13.66 6.79 -12.01
N GLU A 134 13.06 6.29 -13.09
CA GLU A 134 12.29 5.06 -13.05
C GLU A 134 13.16 3.87 -12.59
N GLY A 135 12.58 2.96 -11.83
CA GLY A 135 13.30 1.81 -11.26
C GLY A 135 14.25 2.14 -10.11
N SER A 136 14.39 3.42 -9.71
CA SER A 136 15.18 3.74 -8.53
C SER A 136 14.50 3.26 -7.24
N MET A 137 15.30 2.75 -6.30
CA MET A 137 14.83 2.12 -5.06
C MET A 137 15.33 2.88 -3.83
N TYR A 138 14.61 2.79 -2.71
CA TYR A 138 15.15 3.18 -1.40
C TYR A 138 16.20 2.15 -0.95
N SER A 139 17.19 2.60 -0.18
CA SER A 139 18.17 1.69 0.43
C SER A 139 17.52 0.94 1.59
N SER A 140 17.73 -0.38 1.63
CA SER A 140 17.29 -1.29 2.68
C SER A 140 17.90 -0.98 4.04
#